data_AF-A0A9D7C8Q1-F1
#
_entry.id   AF-A0A9D7C8Q1-F1
#
_cell.length_a   1.000
_cell.length_b   1.000
_cell.length_c   1.000
_cell.angle_alpha   90.00
_cell.angle_beta   90.00
_cell.angle_gamma   90.00
#
_symmetry.space_group_name_H-M   'P 1'
#
loop_
_entity.id
_entity.type
_entity.pdbx_description
1 polymer ?
#
loop_
_entity_poly.entity_id
_entity_poly.type
_entity_poly.pdbx_seq_one_letter_code
_entity_poly.pdbx_strand_id
1 'polypeptide(L)'
;MELNVTQNEIDLFASTLWKDIRKLVVGKNANDELTFRRYSDKIISIANELPFLEFLKQQNPSWKIPKILDHTDEYIEFEYLDGIRLFNFVIELRHLYLIENSQKALDIIERIKIILTKQLLDFQRITRPWCNKIETHYPFHERCFVPIQIISNILSYKIDEVEINADIKAITEIVSANSNSLFRDAAAKNAILHLPELYYSNFKYDDAERRILIRSLVDIDYFTDELLNQKIYQFDFTGCVYLCPQVDDLIAINLHESMIWANSSKRFYESNLNDSVFLTTMFVRFVRFGGRKLAYRLLHKEGHKIRFRYDYEKFYFVKLVDVIERLQQKKIVKGTALIAVMKKFQEATDIIPNEDYFDPTGKKSQICYVDTPQINYKQ
;
A
#
# COMPACT_ATOMS: atom_id res chain seq x y z
N MET A 1 -9.71 -25.90 9.09
CA MET A 1 -10.23 -25.10 10.22
C MET A 1 -11.49 -24.42 9.74
N GLU A 2 -12.59 -24.55 10.46
CA GLU A 2 -13.84 -23.85 10.14
C GLU A 2 -13.71 -22.40 10.60
N LEU A 3 -14.11 -21.45 9.74
CA LEU A 3 -14.05 -20.02 10.03
C LEU A 3 -15.41 -19.56 10.56
N ASN A 4 -15.41 -18.73 11.60
CA ASN A 4 -16.62 -18.15 12.18
C ASN A 4 -16.89 -16.78 11.56
N VAL A 5 -17.52 -16.77 10.38
CA VAL A 5 -17.82 -15.54 9.65
C VAL A 5 -19.29 -15.16 9.87
N THR A 6 -19.54 -13.98 10.44
CA THR A 6 -20.90 -13.42 10.52
C THR A 6 -21.07 -12.25 9.55
N GLN A 7 -22.32 -11.82 9.32
CA GLN A 7 -22.62 -10.65 8.49
C GLN A 7 -21.94 -9.38 9.04
N ASN A 8 -21.75 -9.27 10.35
CA ASN A 8 -21.07 -8.13 10.95
C ASN A 8 -19.59 -8.05 10.52
N GLU A 9 -18.87 -9.18 10.47
CA GLU A 9 -17.48 -9.19 9.97
C GLU A 9 -17.41 -8.85 8.48
N ILE A 10 -18.39 -9.31 7.68
CA ILE A 10 -18.52 -8.98 6.25
C ILE A 10 -18.72 -7.47 6.07
N ASP A 11 -19.64 -6.85 6.82
CA ASP A 11 -19.95 -5.43 6.74
C ASP A 11 -18.79 -4.55 7.21
N LEU A 12 -18.13 -4.94 8.31
CA LEU A 12 -16.92 -4.27 8.80
C LEU A 12 -15.77 -4.38 7.79
N PHE A 13 -15.57 -5.55 7.20
CA PHE A 13 -14.60 -5.73 6.12
C PHE A 13 -14.91 -4.82 4.92
N ALA A 14 -16.16 -4.82 4.44
CA ALA A 14 -16.61 -4.01 3.31
C ALA A 14 -16.40 -2.51 3.52
N SER A 15 -16.69 -2.01 4.72
CA SER A 15 -16.64 -0.58 5.04
C SER A 15 -15.25 -0.06 5.37
N THR A 16 -14.35 -0.92 5.88
CA THR A 16 -13.06 -0.45 6.44
C THR A 16 -11.81 -1.04 5.78
N LEU A 17 -11.87 -2.28 5.30
CA LEU A 17 -10.70 -3.02 4.79
C LEU A 17 -10.77 -3.26 3.29
N TRP A 18 -11.97 -3.36 2.73
CA TRP A 18 -12.20 -3.55 1.29
C TRP A 18 -11.77 -2.32 0.51
N LYS A 19 -10.86 -2.52 -0.45
CA LYS A 19 -10.28 -1.44 -1.26
C LYS A 19 -10.67 -1.52 -2.73
N ASP A 20 -11.53 -2.45 -3.15
CA ASP A 20 -11.99 -2.53 -4.56
C ASP A 20 -13.11 -1.54 -4.86
N ILE A 21 -13.59 -0.80 -3.84
CA ILE A 21 -14.48 0.36 -4.01
C ILE A 21 -13.78 1.46 -4.84
N ARG A 22 -12.44 1.55 -4.78
CA ARG A 22 -11.66 2.51 -5.57
C ARG A 22 -11.58 2.07 -7.02
N LYS A 23 -12.50 2.57 -7.84
CA LYS A 23 -12.52 2.31 -9.28
C LYS A 23 -11.46 3.16 -9.98
N LEU A 24 -10.48 2.52 -10.59
CA LEU A 24 -9.61 3.14 -11.60
C LEU A 24 -10.14 2.72 -12.96
N VAL A 25 -10.55 3.66 -13.79
CA VAL A 25 -11.07 3.38 -15.14
C VAL A 25 -10.15 4.03 -16.16
N VAL A 26 -9.64 3.24 -17.08
CA VAL A 26 -8.95 3.74 -18.27
C VAL A 26 -9.99 3.88 -19.37
N GLY A 27 -10.01 5.02 -20.03
CA GLY A 27 -10.97 5.32 -21.09
C GLY A 27 -10.41 6.35 -22.06
N LYS A 28 -11.27 6.81 -22.96
CA LYS A 28 -10.95 7.92 -23.87
C LYS A 28 -11.80 9.13 -23.53
N ASN A 29 -11.20 10.32 -23.61
CA ASN A 29 -11.94 11.58 -23.46
C ASN A 29 -12.68 11.97 -24.77
N ALA A 30 -13.31 13.14 -24.78
CA ALA A 30 -14.04 13.65 -25.95
C ALA A 30 -13.14 13.87 -27.19
N ASN A 31 -11.82 13.95 -27.02
CA ASN A 31 -10.83 14.12 -28.09
C ASN A 31 -10.19 12.79 -28.53
N ASP A 32 -10.73 11.63 -28.11
CA ASP A 32 -10.17 10.29 -28.35
C ASP A 32 -8.79 10.05 -27.69
N GLU A 33 -8.38 10.90 -26.75
CA GLU A 33 -7.13 10.73 -25.98
C GLU A 33 -7.35 9.79 -24.80
N LEU A 34 -6.37 8.92 -24.53
CA LEU A 34 -6.41 8.04 -23.37
C LEU A 34 -6.32 8.85 -22.07
N THR A 35 -7.17 8.51 -21.12
CA THR A 35 -7.23 9.09 -19.79
C THR A 35 -7.38 8.01 -18.74
N PHE A 36 -7.07 8.35 -17.48
CA PHE A 36 -7.49 7.53 -16.35
C PHE A 36 -8.35 8.33 -15.38
N ARG A 37 -9.48 7.76 -14.99
CA ARG A 37 -10.37 8.30 -13.96
C ARG A 37 -10.15 7.55 -12.66
N ARG A 38 -9.90 8.30 -11.60
CA ARG A 38 -9.88 7.78 -10.23
C ARG A 38 -11.15 8.23 -9.54
N TYR A 39 -12.04 7.27 -9.32
CA TYR A 39 -13.27 7.49 -8.57
C TYR A 39 -12.98 7.53 -7.08
N SER A 40 -13.71 8.39 -6.39
CA SER A 40 -13.68 8.45 -4.95
C SER A 40 -14.33 7.22 -4.33
N ASP A 41 -13.82 6.79 -3.17
CA ASP A 41 -14.47 5.79 -2.33
C ASP A 41 -15.58 6.39 -1.43
N LYS A 42 -15.69 7.72 -1.34
CA LYS A 42 -16.72 8.46 -0.58
C LYS A 42 -17.00 9.83 -1.19
N ILE A 43 -18.24 10.32 -1.13
CA ILE A 43 -18.70 11.65 -1.60
C ILE A 43 -17.79 12.84 -1.17
N ILE A 44 -16.95 12.67 -0.14
CA ILE A 44 -16.15 13.74 0.48
C ILE A 44 -14.68 13.79 -0.05
N SER A 45 -14.18 12.80 -0.82
CA SER A 45 -12.73 12.76 -1.09
C SER A 45 -12.25 13.73 -2.19
N ILE A 46 -13.03 14.00 -3.24
CA ILE A 46 -12.54 14.86 -4.34
C ILE A 46 -12.54 16.33 -3.95
N ALA A 47 -13.61 16.82 -3.31
CA ALA A 47 -13.71 18.21 -2.85
C ALA A 47 -12.57 18.63 -1.91
N ASN A 48 -12.02 17.69 -1.13
CA ASN A 48 -10.88 17.92 -0.25
C ASN A 48 -9.52 17.73 -0.95
N GLU A 49 -9.43 16.81 -1.91
CA GLU A 49 -8.17 16.48 -2.58
C GLU A 49 -7.82 17.49 -3.68
N LEU A 50 -8.79 18.01 -4.43
CA LEU A 50 -8.53 18.92 -5.54
C LEU A 50 -7.83 20.23 -5.09
N PRO A 51 -8.29 20.95 -4.03
CA PRO A 51 -7.59 22.14 -3.53
C PRO A 51 -6.15 21.84 -3.11
N PHE A 52 -5.90 20.63 -2.58
CA PHE A 52 -4.56 20.20 -2.22
C PHE A 52 -3.68 19.97 -3.46
N LEU A 53 -4.21 19.32 -4.50
CA LEU A 53 -3.48 19.10 -5.76
C LEU A 53 -3.15 20.42 -6.46
N GLU A 54 -4.07 21.39 -6.44
CA GLU A 54 -3.83 22.74 -6.94
C GLU A 54 -2.73 23.45 -6.16
N PHE A 55 -2.82 23.42 -4.82
CA PHE A 55 -1.77 23.96 -3.95
C PHE A 55 -0.40 23.34 -4.27
N LEU A 56 -0.33 22.03 -4.40
CA LEU A 56 0.93 21.32 -4.67
C LEU A 56 1.52 21.72 -6.03
N LYS A 57 0.69 21.85 -7.08
CA LYS A 57 1.11 22.34 -8.39
C LYS A 57 1.57 23.80 -8.35
N GLN A 58 0.91 24.66 -7.58
CA GLN A 58 1.32 26.06 -7.41
C GLN A 58 2.68 26.18 -6.69
N GLN A 59 2.89 25.38 -5.64
CA GLN A 59 4.15 25.40 -4.88
C GLN A 59 5.31 24.75 -5.65
N ASN A 60 5.03 23.78 -6.52
CA ASN A 60 6.03 23.15 -7.35
C ASN A 60 5.43 22.67 -8.69
N PRO A 61 5.49 23.49 -9.75
CA PRO A 61 4.98 23.13 -11.07
C PRO A 61 5.68 21.91 -11.68
N SER A 62 6.90 21.59 -11.24
CA SER A 62 7.66 20.42 -11.71
C SER A 62 7.30 19.12 -10.97
N TRP A 63 6.39 19.21 -10.00
CA TRP A 63 5.98 18.06 -9.20
C TRP A 63 5.31 16.99 -10.07
N LYS A 64 5.74 15.73 -9.88
CA LYS A 64 5.38 14.61 -10.77
C LYS A 64 4.01 14.03 -10.44
N ILE A 65 2.97 14.77 -10.80
CA ILE A 65 1.57 14.33 -10.80
C ILE A 65 1.07 14.37 -12.24
N PRO A 66 0.36 13.33 -12.72
CA PRO A 66 -0.30 13.39 -14.01
C PRO A 66 -1.15 14.66 -14.14
N LYS A 67 -1.16 15.29 -15.31
CA LYS A 67 -2.02 16.43 -15.59
C LYS A 67 -3.47 16.06 -15.26
N ILE A 68 -4.15 16.96 -14.54
CA ILE A 68 -5.59 16.82 -14.29
C ILE A 68 -6.28 17.39 -15.52
N LEU A 69 -7.15 16.61 -16.13
CA LEU A 69 -7.87 16.98 -17.36
C LEU A 69 -9.29 17.44 -17.05
N ASP A 70 -9.94 16.76 -16.11
CA ASP A 70 -11.32 17.05 -15.68
C ASP A 70 -11.54 16.54 -14.25
N HIS A 71 -12.61 16.98 -13.60
CA HIS A 71 -13.05 16.44 -12.32
C HIS A 71 -14.56 16.62 -12.10
N THR A 72 -15.13 15.74 -11.29
CA THR A 72 -16.49 15.85 -10.75
C THR A 72 -16.44 15.58 -9.25
N ASP A 73 -17.59 15.61 -8.58
CA ASP A 73 -17.66 15.18 -7.17
C ASP A 73 -17.35 13.68 -6.99
N GLU A 74 -17.46 12.89 -8.06
CA GLU A 74 -17.26 11.45 -8.05
C GLU A 74 -15.85 11.01 -8.46
N TYR A 75 -15.17 11.77 -9.31
CA TYR A 75 -13.85 11.37 -9.85
C TYR A 75 -12.93 12.55 -10.17
N ILE A 76 -11.62 12.26 -10.24
CA ILE A 76 -10.64 13.10 -10.93
C ILE A 76 -10.16 12.35 -12.17
N GLU A 77 -10.21 13.01 -13.33
CA GLU A 77 -9.68 12.53 -14.59
C GLU A 77 -8.27 13.10 -14.79
N PHE A 78 -7.35 12.21 -15.09
CA PHE A 78 -5.95 12.51 -15.30
C PHE A 78 -5.52 12.09 -16.69
N GLU A 79 -4.47 12.71 -17.20
CA GLU A 79 -3.77 12.23 -18.39
C GLU A 79 -3.30 10.79 -18.18
N TYR A 80 -3.44 9.97 -19.21
CA TYR A 80 -2.89 8.63 -19.17
C TYR A 80 -1.37 8.68 -19.32
N LEU A 81 -0.65 7.95 -18.47
CA LEU A 81 0.79 7.79 -18.56
C LEU A 81 1.11 6.37 -19.03
N ASP A 82 1.61 6.24 -20.25
CA ASP A 82 1.99 4.94 -20.83
C ASP A 82 3.19 4.34 -20.10
N GLY A 83 2.96 3.28 -19.34
CA GLY A 83 4.05 2.58 -18.68
C GLY A 83 3.61 1.54 -17.69
N ILE A 84 4.40 1.40 -16.63
CA ILE A 84 4.25 0.33 -15.64
C ILE A 84 4.04 0.91 -14.24
N ARG A 85 3.17 0.28 -13.45
CA ARG A 85 3.10 0.56 -12.02
C ARG A 85 4.44 0.27 -11.39
N LEU A 86 4.99 1.22 -10.62
CA LEU A 86 6.31 1.06 -10.04
C LEU A 86 6.39 -0.20 -9.16
N PHE A 87 5.31 -0.55 -8.45
CA PHE A 87 5.21 -1.83 -7.74
C PHE A 87 5.47 -3.04 -8.64
N ASN A 88 4.83 -3.12 -9.81
CA ASN A 88 5.02 -4.25 -10.72
C ASN A 88 6.48 -4.31 -11.20
N PHE A 89 7.05 -3.16 -11.56
CA PHE A 89 8.47 -3.08 -11.94
C PHE A 89 9.40 -3.57 -10.82
N VAL A 90 9.15 -3.17 -9.57
CA VAL A 90 9.89 -3.63 -8.39
C VAL A 90 9.77 -5.15 -8.20
N ILE A 91 8.61 -5.75 -8.45
CA ILE A 91 8.44 -7.21 -8.39
C ILE A 91 9.31 -7.89 -9.46
N GLU A 92 9.41 -7.32 -10.66
CA GLU A 92 10.29 -7.87 -11.70
C GLU A 92 11.77 -7.76 -11.31
N LEU A 93 12.21 -6.62 -10.79
CA LEU A 93 13.58 -6.46 -10.28
C LEU A 93 13.88 -7.44 -9.12
N ARG A 94 12.93 -7.64 -8.22
CA ARG A 94 13.05 -8.61 -7.11
C ARG A 94 13.27 -10.02 -7.64
N HIS A 95 12.56 -10.42 -8.69
CA HIS A 95 12.75 -11.72 -9.31
C HIS A 95 14.14 -11.86 -9.92
N LEU A 96 14.57 -10.87 -10.73
CA LEU A 96 15.91 -10.86 -11.32
C LEU A 96 17.01 -10.94 -10.24
N TYR A 97 16.84 -10.26 -9.11
CA TYR A 97 17.81 -10.34 -8.03
C TYR A 97 17.76 -11.67 -7.27
N LEU A 98 16.60 -12.07 -6.73
CA LEU A 98 16.50 -13.21 -5.81
C LEU A 98 16.57 -14.58 -6.50
N ILE A 99 16.15 -14.66 -7.77
CA ILE A 99 16.11 -15.92 -8.52
C ILE A 99 17.27 -16.01 -9.50
N GLU A 100 17.59 -14.90 -10.18
CA GLU A 100 18.63 -14.87 -11.23
C GLU A 100 19.96 -14.27 -10.76
N ASN A 101 20.06 -13.84 -9.50
CA ASN A 101 21.27 -13.25 -8.90
C ASN A 101 21.79 -11.99 -9.64
N SER A 102 20.89 -11.21 -10.26
CA SER A 102 21.26 -9.98 -10.96
C SER A 102 21.56 -8.85 -9.98
N GLN A 103 22.84 -8.54 -9.78
CA GLN A 103 23.28 -7.40 -8.96
C GLN A 103 22.82 -6.06 -9.54
N LYS A 104 22.75 -5.93 -10.87
CA LYS A 104 22.23 -4.72 -11.53
C LYS A 104 20.79 -4.41 -11.12
N ALA A 105 19.95 -5.44 -10.96
CA ALA A 105 18.58 -5.25 -10.49
C ALA A 105 18.52 -4.72 -9.04
N LEU A 106 19.43 -5.17 -8.18
CA LEU A 106 19.60 -4.63 -6.83
C LEU A 106 20.07 -3.16 -6.87
N ASP A 107 21.00 -2.81 -7.76
CA ASP A 107 21.48 -1.44 -7.88
C ASP A 107 20.38 -0.49 -8.41
N ILE A 108 19.49 -0.97 -9.29
CA ILE A 108 18.33 -0.20 -9.75
C ILE A 108 17.34 0.05 -8.61
N ILE A 109 17.03 -0.96 -7.77
CA ILE A 109 16.10 -0.75 -6.67
C ILE A 109 16.64 0.25 -5.64
N GLU A 110 17.95 0.21 -5.36
CA GLU A 110 18.58 1.16 -4.45
C GLU A 110 18.49 2.60 -4.99
N ARG A 111 18.71 2.79 -6.30
CA ARG A 111 18.50 4.08 -6.98
C ARG A 111 17.05 4.57 -6.92
N ILE A 112 16.08 3.68 -7.19
CA ILE A 112 14.65 3.99 -7.05
C ILE A 112 14.34 4.47 -5.62
N LYS A 113 14.87 3.80 -4.59
CA LYS A 113 14.65 4.19 -3.20
C LYS A 113 15.21 5.57 -2.88
N ILE A 114 16.41 5.89 -3.39
CA ILE A 114 17.02 7.22 -3.24
C ILE A 114 16.13 8.28 -3.87
N ILE A 115 15.66 8.05 -5.10
CA ILE A 115 14.77 8.97 -5.83
C ILE A 115 13.46 9.17 -5.08
N LEU A 116 12.78 8.08 -4.67
CA LEU A 116 11.53 8.16 -3.92
C LEU A 116 11.70 8.87 -2.57
N THR A 117 12.83 8.66 -1.90
CA THR A 117 13.14 9.34 -0.63
C THR A 117 13.36 10.84 -0.86
N LYS A 118 14.09 11.22 -1.91
CA LYS A 118 14.27 12.63 -2.28
C LYS A 118 12.93 13.30 -2.61
N GLN A 119 12.12 12.64 -3.45
CA GLN A 119 10.76 13.11 -3.73
C GLN A 119 9.97 13.25 -2.44
N LEU A 120 9.95 12.26 -1.54
CA LEU A 120 9.26 12.38 -0.26
C LEU A 120 9.70 13.60 0.56
N LEU A 121 11.01 13.84 0.69
CA LEU A 121 11.50 14.97 1.47
C LEU A 121 11.08 16.30 0.86
N ASP A 122 11.11 16.42 -0.47
CA ASP A 122 10.58 17.59 -1.15
C ASP A 122 9.07 17.75 -0.94
N PHE A 123 8.30 16.65 -0.98
CA PHE A 123 6.87 16.66 -0.70
C PHE A 123 6.57 17.21 0.68
N GLN A 124 7.22 16.66 1.71
CA GLN A 124 7.03 17.06 3.11
C GLN A 124 7.40 18.53 3.33
N ARG A 125 8.48 19.00 2.68
CA ARG A 125 8.89 20.40 2.73
C ARG A 125 7.85 21.32 2.09
N ILE A 126 7.39 21.00 0.88
CA ILE A 126 6.42 21.79 0.12
C ILE A 126 5.05 21.83 0.79
N THR A 127 4.63 20.72 1.39
CA THR A 127 3.28 20.57 1.96
C THR A 127 3.17 21.03 3.41
N ARG A 128 4.27 21.44 4.05
CA ARG A 128 4.27 21.95 5.42
C ARG A 128 3.25 23.07 5.68
N PRO A 129 3.07 24.09 4.81
CA PRO A 129 2.02 25.09 5.00
C PRO A 129 0.60 24.51 4.94
N TRP A 130 0.39 23.43 4.18
CA TRP A 130 -0.89 22.74 4.10
C TRP A 130 -1.18 21.92 5.36
N CYS A 131 -0.17 21.29 5.96
CA CYS A 131 -0.32 20.57 7.23
C CYS A 131 -0.95 21.44 8.32
N ASN A 132 -0.62 22.74 8.36
CA ASN A 132 -1.18 23.69 9.35
C ASN A 132 -2.68 23.94 9.18
N LYS A 133 -3.28 23.54 8.06
CA LYS A 133 -4.72 23.63 7.78
C LYS A 133 -5.47 22.34 8.11
N ILE A 134 -4.75 21.25 8.40
CA ILE A 134 -5.34 19.95 8.70
C ILE A 134 -5.42 19.80 10.21
N GLU A 135 -6.63 19.67 10.73
CA GLU A 135 -6.86 19.45 12.17
C GLU A 135 -6.97 17.96 12.50
N THR A 136 -7.22 17.11 11.50
CA THR A 136 -7.56 15.70 11.73
C THR A 136 -6.34 14.81 11.60
N HIS A 137 -6.06 14.04 12.65
CA HIS A 137 -5.10 12.95 12.59
C HIS A 137 -5.68 11.75 11.85
N TYR A 138 -4.81 10.96 11.22
CA TYR A 138 -5.23 9.68 10.66
C TYR A 138 -5.80 8.80 11.80
N PRO A 139 -6.91 8.06 11.58
CA PRO A 139 -7.58 7.32 12.65
C PRO A 139 -6.80 6.07 13.08
N PHE A 140 -5.63 6.24 13.69
CA PHE A 140 -4.68 5.16 13.98
C PHE A 140 -5.28 4.04 14.82
N HIS A 141 -6.06 4.39 15.85
CA HIS A 141 -6.67 3.42 16.78
C HIS A 141 -7.63 2.48 16.06
N GLU A 142 -8.63 3.03 15.37
CA GLU A 142 -9.60 2.25 14.59
C GLU A 142 -8.89 1.38 13.54
N ARG A 143 -7.88 1.93 12.87
CA ARG A 143 -7.13 1.26 11.81
C ARG A 143 -6.22 0.13 12.30
N CYS A 144 -5.99 0.03 13.61
CA CYS A 144 -5.33 -1.10 14.26
C CYS A 144 -6.34 -2.09 14.85
N PHE A 145 -7.32 -1.58 15.59
CA PHE A 145 -8.25 -2.40 16.36
C PHE A 145 -9.22 -3.18 15.47
N VAL A 146 -9.79 -2.55 14.44
CA VAL A 146 -10.77 -3.19 13.55
C VAL A 146 -10.21 -4.43 12.85
N PRO A 147 -9.01 -4.41 12.21
CA PRO A 147 -8.41 -5.63 11.68
C PRO A 147 -8.23 -6.72 12.74
N ILE A 148 -7.78 -6.37 13.96
CA ILE A 148 -7.56 -7.33 15.04
C ILE A 148 -8.86 -7.99 15.47
N GLN A 149 -9.93 -7.20 15.60
CA GLN A 149 -11.25 -7.69 15.99
C GLN A 149 -11.82 -8.63 14.92
N ILE A 150 -11.87 -8.18 13.66
CA ILE A 150 -12.41 -8.98 12.54
C ILE A 150 -11.69 -10.33 12.45
N ILE A 151 -10.35 -10.31 12.41
CA ILE A 151 -9.58 -11.55 12.23
C ILE A 151 -9.74 -12.45 13.45
N SER A 152 -9.68 -11.92 14.67
CA SER A 152 -9.87 -12.73 15.88
C SER A 152 -11.24 -13.41 15.91
N ASN A 153 -12.30 -12.70 15.52
CA ASN A 153 -13.66 -13.26 15.43
C ASN A 153 -13.76 -14.38 14.39
N ILE A 154 -13.22 -14.16 13.19
CA ILE A 154 -13.18 -15.15 12.10
C ILE A 154 -12.46 -16.42 12.52
N LEU A 155 -11.37 -16.28 13.28
CA LEU A 155 -10.58 -17.41 13.77
C LEU A 155 -11.15 -18.02 15.07
N SER A 156 -12.28 -17.53 15.59
CA SER A 156 -12.83 -17.87 16.91
C SER A 156 -11.78 -17.77 18.02
N TYR A 157 -10.83 -16.84 17.89
CA TYR A 157 -9.75 -16.64 18.83
C TYR A 157 -10.16 -15.63 19.89
N LYS A 158 -10.32 -16.10 21.13
CA LYS A 158 -10.64 -15.22 22.25
C LYS A 158 -9.44 -14.34 22.59
N ILE A 159 -9.64 -13.03 22.54
CA ILE A 159 -8.63 -12.02 22.85
C ILE A 159 -8.99 -11.28 24.15
N ASP A 160 -7.97 -10.78 24.85
CA ASP A 160 -8.16 -9.80 25.93
C ASP A 160 -8.33 -8.41 25.31
N GLU A 161 -9.59 -8.05 25.01
CA GLU A 161 -9.90 -6.78 24.37
C GLU A 161 -9.48 -5.57 25.22
N VAL A 162 -9.56 -5.67 26.55
CA VAL A 162 -9.23 -4.56 27.46
C VAL A 162 -7.73 -4.28 27.40
N GLU A 163 -6.90 -5.32 27.51
CA GLU A 163 -5.45 -5.21 27.42
C GLU A 163 -5.00 -4.72 26.03
N ILE A 164 -5.53 -5.32 24.97
CA ILE A 164 -5.21 -4.93 23.58
C ILE A 164 -5.59 -3.48 23.31
N ASN A 165 -6.78 -3.05 23.75
CA ASN A 165 -7.25 -1.69 23.55
C ASN A 165 -6.38 -0.69 24.32
N ALA A 166 -5.95 -1.03 25.55
CA ALA A 166 -5.03 -0.19 26.31
C ALA A 166 -3.66 -0.05 25.63
N ASP A 167 -3.09 -1.15 25.12
CA ASP A 167 -1.81 -1.12 24.42
C ASP A 167 -1.89 -0.37 23.07
N ILE A 168 -2.95 -0.59 22.28
CA ILE A 168 -3.17 0.15 21.02
C ILE A 168 -3.34 1.63 21.31
N LYS A 169 -4.10 2.00 22.35
CA LYS A 169 -4.25 3.39 22.77
C LYS A 169 -2.88 4.03 23.07
N ALA A 170 -2.05 3.40 23.90
CA ALA A 170 -0.71 3.89 24.22
C ALA A 170 0.17 4.07 22.98
N ILE A 171 0.11 3.12 22.04
CA ILE A 171 0.82 3.23 20.75
C ILE A 171 0.30 4.43 19.96
N THR A 172 -1.01 4.57 19.82
CA THR A 172 -1.64 5.59 18.96
C THR A 172 -1.51 7.01 19.51
N GLU A 173 -1.39 7.17 20.83
CA GLU A 173 -1.10 8.45 21.48
C GLU A 173 0.28 8.98 21.04
N ILE A 174 1.30 8.10 21.01
CA ILE A 174 2.65 8.47 20.54
C ILE A 174 2.63 8.85 19.06
N VAL A 175 1.96 8.06 18.23
CA VAL A 175 1.86 8.33 16.78
C VAL A 175 1.14 9.66 16.53
N SER A 176 0.04 9.92 17.23
CA SER A 176 -0.75 11.15 17.07
C SER A 176 0.05 12.37 17.51
N ALA A 177 0.75 12.29 18.65
CA ALA A 177 1.60 13.38 19.14
C ALA A 177 2.75 13.75 18.19
N ASN A 178 3.16 12.84 17.31
CA ASN A 178 4.23 13.04 16.34
C ASN A 178 3.71 13.21 14.90
N SER A 179 2.40 13.40 14.72
CA SER A 179 1.78 13.51 13.41
C SER A 179 1.80 14.95 12.91
N ASN A 180 2.76 15.26 12.04
CA ASN A 180 3.02 16.63 11.53
C ASN A 180 3.24 16.67 10.00
N SER A 181 3.00 15.56 9.31
CA SER A 181 3.08 15.44 7.85
C SER A 181 1.73 14.98 7.30
N LEU A 182 1.44 15.25 6.03
CA LEU A 182 0.26 14.70 5.38
C LEU A 182 0.40 13.18 5.25
N PHE A 183 -0.67 12.47 5.57
CA PHE A 183 -0.76 11.03 5.37
C PHE A 183 -0.82 10.73 3.87
N ARG A 184 0.13 9.92 3.42
CA ARG A 184 0.19 9.41 2.07
C ARG A 184 0.52 7.93 2.16
N ASP A 185 0.03 7.14 1.23
CA ASP A 185 0.51 5.77 1.07
C ASP A 185 1.59 5.79 -0.01
N ALA A 186 2.78 6.33 0.29
CA ALA A 186 3.89 6.50 -0.66
C ALA A 186 4.55 5.18 -1.13
N ALA A 187 3.88 4.05 -0.94
CA ALA A 187 4.34 2.78 -1.47
C ALA A 187 4.39 2.83 -3.00
N ALA A 188 5.32 2.08 -3.60
CA ALA A 188 5.50 1.99 -5.05
C ALA A 188 4.21 1.66 -5.83
N LYS A 189 3.21 1.06 -5.17
CA LYS A 189 1.90 0.81 -5.78
C LYS A 189 1.17 2.10 -6.17
N ASN A 190 1.47 3.24 -5.58
CA ASN A 190 0.84 4.53 -5.85
C ASN A 190 1.69 5.43 -6.77
N ALA A 191 2.64 4.83 -7.48
CA ALA A 191 3.47 5.48 -8.47
C ALA A 191 3.47 4.73 -9.82
N ILE A 192 3.69 5.48 -10.90
CA ILE A 192 3.84 5.00 -12.27
C ILE A 192 5.25 5.35 -12.74
N LEU A 193 5.94 4.39 -13.34
CA LEU A 193 7.13 4.61 -14.14
C LEU A 193 6.69 4.78 -15.60
N HIS A 194 6.71 6.01 -16.09
CA HIS A 194 6.26 6.39 -17.43
C HIS A 194 7.31 5.98 -18.49
N LEU A 195 7.21 4.73 -18.92
CA LEU A 195 8.04 4.11 -19.97
C LEU A 195 7.11 3.36 -20.93
N PRO A 196 6.73 3.96 -22.08
CA PRO A 196 5.73 3.41 -22.99
C PRO A 196 6.04 1.99 -23.46
N GLU A 197 7.32 1.64 -23.56
CA GLU A 197 7.78 0.30 -23.94
C GLU A 197 7.34 -0.77 -22.94
N LEU A 198 7.19 -0.40 -21.65
CA LEU A 198 6.74 -1.27 -20.57
C LEU A 198 5.23 -1.24 -20.36
N TYR A 199 4.47 -0.57 -21.23
CA TYR A 199 3.02 -0.49 -21.12
C TYR A 199 2.36 -1.87 -21.26
N TYR A 200 1.47 -2.21 -20.32
CA TYR A 200 0.82 -3.52 -20.23
C TYR A 200 0.14 -3.97 -21.53
N SER A 201 -0.48 -3.06 -22.29
CA SER A 201 -1.16 -3.42 -23.54
C SER A 201 -0.21 -3.92 -24.64
N ASN A 202 1.09 -3.74 -24.49
CA ASN A 202 2.09 -4.31 -25.40
C ASN A 202 2.31 -5.83 -25.14
N PHE A 203 1.84 -6.35 -23.99
CA PHE A 203 2.12 -7.70 -23.50
C PHE A 203 0.83 -8.48 -23.18
N LYS A 204 -0.28 -8.17 -23.86
CA LYS A 204 -1.65 -8.64 -23.55
C LYS A 204 -1.81 -10.15 -23.28
N TYR A 205 -0.86 -10.97 -23.72
CA TYR A 205 -0.92 -12.42 -23.62
C TYR A 205 0.25 -13.08 -22.85
N ASP A 206 1.30 -12.33 -22.49
CA ASP A 206 2.47 -12.94 -21.83
C ASP A 206 3.25 -11.98 -20.91
N ASP A 207 3.09 -12.17 -19.60
CA ASP A 207 3.92 -11.50 -18.59
C ASP A 207 5.42 -11.86 -18.72
N ALA A 208 5.76 -13.00 -19.35
CA ALA A 208 7.14 -13.41 -19.56
C ALA A 208 7.85 -12.53 -20.59
N GLU A 209 7.18 -12.09 -21.66
CA GLU A 209 7.76 -11.13 -22.63
C GLU A 209 8.14 -9.81 -21.96
N ARG A 210 7.27 -9.28 -21.09
CA ARG A 210 7.58 -8.08 -20.30
C ARG A 210 8.79 -8.30 -19.40
N ARG A 211 8.89 -9.46 -18.76
CA ARG A 211 10.04 -9.84 -17.91
C ARG A 211 11.32 -9.93 -18.74
N ILE A 212 11.27 -10.51 -19.93
CA ILE A 212 12.42 -10.60 -20.86
C ILE A 212 12.86 -9.19 -21.29
N LEU A 213 11.92 -8.32 -21.64
CA LEU A 213 12.23 -6.92 -21.99
C LEU A 213 12.89 -6.20 -20.82
N ILE A 214 12.30 -6.28 -19.61
CA ILE A 214 12.88 -5.66 -18.41
C ILE A 214 14.28 -6.20 -18.16
N ARG A 215 14.50 -7.52 -18.24
CA ARG A 215 15.83 -8.12 -18.11
C ARG A 215 16.81 -7.53 -19.11
N SER A 216 16.44 -7.46 -20.39
CA SER A 216 17.30 -6.90 -21.44
C SER A 216 17.66 -5.43 -21.18
N LEU A 217 16.71 -4.63 -20.68
CA LEU A 217 16.94 -3.22 -20.32
C LEU A 217 17.83 -3.08 -19.08
N VAL A 218 17.71 -3.99 -18.12
CA VAL A 218 18.62 -4.06 -16.96
C VAL A 218 20.04 -4.41 -17.42
N ASP A 219 20.20 -5.38 -18.31
CA ASP A 219 21.50 -5.86 -18.76
C ASP A 219 22.32 -4.79 -19.50
N ILE A 220 21.64 -3.91 -20.25
CA ILE A 220 22.26 -2.78 -20.97
C ILE A 220 22.35 -1.48 -20.15
N ASP A 221 22.05 -1.53 -18.84
CA ASP A 221 22.08 -0.36 -17.94
C ASP A 221 21.17 0.80 -18.38
N TYR A 222 20.02 0.48 -18.99
CA TYR A 222 19.07 1.47 -19.50
C TYR A 222 18.51 2.40 -18.41
N PHE A 223 18.28 1.87 -17.20
CA PHE A 223 17.65 2.59 -16.10
C PHE A 223 18.63 3.50 -15.35
N THR A 224 18.99 4.63 -15.94
CA THR A 224 19.85 5.65 -15.30
C THR A 224 19.11 6.45 -14.23
N ASP A 225 19.85 7.11 -13.32
CA ASP A 225 19.26 7.98 -12.29
C ASP A 225 18.42 9.10 -12.89
N GLU A 226 18.90 9.70 -13.98
CA GLU A 226 18.21 10.77 -14.69
C GLU A 226 16.87 10.28 -15.24
N LEU A 227 16.87 9.13 -15.94
CA LEU A 227 15.66 8.55 -16.52
C LEU A 227 14.63 8.26 -15.43
N LEU A 228 15.03 7.53 -14.38
CA LEU A 228 14.14 7.15 -13.29
C LEU A 228 13.55 8.38 -12.60
N ASN A 229 14.37 9.40 -12.32
CA ASN A 229 13.92 10.62 -11.64
C ASN A 229 12.93 11.44 -12.50
N GLN A 230 13.10 11.44 -13.82
CA GLN A 230 12.21 12.18 -14.73
C GLN A 230 10.87 11.46 -14.98
N LYS A 231 10.84 10.13 -14.85
CA LYS A 231 9.73 9.28 -15.32
C LYS A 231 8.86 8.69 -14.20
N ILE A 232 9.18 8.89 -12.93
CA ILE A 232 8.33 8.41 -11.81
C ILE A 232 7.30 9.47 -11.41
N TYR A 233 6.02 9.13 -11.56
CA TYR A 233 4.85 9.96 -11.23
C TYR A 233 4.04 9.35 -10.08
N GLN A 234 3.42 10.19 -9.26
CA GLN A 234 2.55 9.81 -8.16
C GLN A 234 1.12 10.30 -8.42
N PHE A 235 0.11 9.50 -8.10
CA PHE A 235 -1.27 9.78 -8.52
C PHE A 235 -2.35 9.51 -7.44
N ASP A 236 -1.97 9.09 -6.22
CA ASP A 236 -2.91 8.87 -5.12
C ASP A 236 -2.58 9.78 -3.92
N PHE A 237 -3.41 10.81 -3.72
CA PHE A 237 -3.32 11.75 -2.60
C PHE A 237 -4.58 11.71 -1.73
N THR A 238 -5.42 10.68 -1.86
CA THR A 238 -6.67 10.51 -1.08
C THR A 238 -6.44 10.65 0.44
N GLY A 239 -5.27 10.23 0.92
CA GLY A 239 -4.92 10.25 2.33
C GLY A 239 -4.53 11.63 2.87
N CYS A 240 -4.23 12.60 2.00
CA CYS A 240 -3.62 13.89 2.37
C CYS A 240 -4.58 14.86 3.08
N VAL A 241 -5.73 14.36 3.51
CA VAL A 241 -6.69 15.01 4.40
C VAL A 241 -6.42 14.71 5.89
N TYR A 242 -5.46 13.83 6.18
CA TYR A 242 -5.07 13.45 7.54
C TYR A 242 -3.61 13.77 7.81
N LEU A 243 -3.28 13.99 9.09
CA LEU A 243 -1.90 14.04 9.56
C LEU A 243 -1.37 12.66 9.97
N CYS A 244 -0.09 12.41 9.70
CA CYS A 244 0.69 11.28 10.17
C CYS A 244 2.13 11.65 10.51
N PRO A 245 2.90 10.76 11.17
CA PRO A 245 4.32 10.97 11.37
C PRO A 245 5.08 10.99 10.04
N GLN A 246 6.10 11.84 9.94
CA GLN A 246 6.97 11.91 8.74
C GLN A 246 7.60 10.57 8.38
N VAL A 247 7.87 9.73 9.39
CA VAL A 247 8.51 8.43 9.20
C VAL A 247 7.60 7.38 8.55
N ASP A 248 6.28 7.57 8.50
CA ASP A 248 5.34 6.61 7.91
C ASP A 248 5.63 6.34 6.42
N ASP A 249 5.91 7.39 5.65
CA ASP A 249 6.28 7.26 4.23
C ASP A 249 7.69 6.66 4.05
N LEU A 250 8.63 6.94 4.96
CA LEU A 250 9.93 6.30 4.93
C LEU A 250 9.83 4.79 5.19
N ILE A 251 8.96 4.38 6.12
CA ILE A 251 8.62 2.97 6.35
C ILE A 251 7.95 2.38 5.09
N ALA A 252 7.09 3.14 4.40
CA ALA A 252 6.49 2.69 3.13
C ALA A 252 7.52 2.34 2.06
N ILE A 253 8.54 3.19 1.90
CA ILE A 253 9.56 3.05 0.86
C ILE A 253 10.56 1.96 1.23
N ASN A 254 10.96 1.89 2.50
CA ASN A 254 12.06 1.03 2.95
C ASN A 254 11.60 -0.35 3.43
N LEU A 255 10.43 -0.45 4.05
CA LEU A 255 10.04 -1.63 4.82
C LEU A 255 8.78 -2.31 4.30
N HIS A 256 8.27 -1.90 3.14
CA HIS A 256 7.29 -2.70 2.42
C HIS A 256 7.91 -4.03 1.99
N GLU A 257 7.15 -5.12 2.03
CA GLU A 257 7.67 -6.47 1.74
C GLU A 257 8.27 -6.60 0.33
N SER A 258 7.80 -5.79 -0.61
CA SER A 258 8.33 -5.74 -1.98
C SER A 258 9.67 -5.00 -2.08
N MET A 259 10.10 -4.29 -1.04
CA MET A 259 11.32 -3.46 -1.01
C MET A 259 12.33 -3.92 0.06
N ILE A 260 11.90 -4.72 1.05
CA ILE A 260 12.70 -5.09 2.22
C ILE A 260 13.98 -5.88 1.87
N TRP A 261 14.02 -6.51 0.69
CA TRP A 261 15.16 -7.30 0.20
C TRP A 261 16.35 -6.44 -0.24
N ALA A 262 16.18 -5.12 -0.39
CA ALA A 262 17.28 -4.21 -0.66
C ALA A 262 18.16 -4.01 0.59
N ASN A 263 19.47 -3.85 0.40
CA ASN A 263 20.44 -3.75 1.50
C ASN A 263 20.21 -2.52 2.39
N SER A 264 19.84 -1.39 1.79
CA SER A 264 19.52 -0.16 2.53
C SER A 264 18.29 -0.33 3.44
N SER A 265 17.36 -1.24 3.11
CA SER A 265 16.16 -1.50 3.92
C SER A 265 16.52 -2.10 5.28
N LYS A 266 17.47 -3.03 5.31
CA LYS A 266 17.99 -3.62 6.56
C LYS A 266 18.65 -2.55 7.43
N ARG A 267 19.55 -1.74 6.84
CA ARG A 267 20.21 -0.65 7.56
C ARG A 267 19.22 0.38 8.11
N PHE A 268 18.21 0.74 7.31
CA PHE A 268 17.14 1.64 7.73
C PHE A 268 16.37 1.07 8.93
N TYR A 269 16.00 -0.22 8.89
CA TYR A 269 15.35 -0.87 10.02
C TYR A 269 16.21 -0.82 11.29
N GLU A 270 17.44 -1.33 11.20
CA GLU A 270 18.38 -1.45 12.33
C GLU A 270 18.70 -0.10 12.98
N SER A 271 18.87 0.95 12.17
CA SER A 271 19.20 2.30 12.65
C SER A 271 18.06 2.95 13.46
N ASN A 272 16.82 2.48 13.28
CA ASN A 272 15.64 3.07 13.92
C ASN A 272 15.03 2.17 15.02
N LEU A 273 15.62 1.02 15.34
CA LEU A 273 15.10 0.07 16.34
C LEU A 273 14.96 0.67 17.75
N ASN A 274 15.68 1.75 18.04
CA ASN A 274 15.63 2.43 19.32
C ASN A 274 14.65 3.63 19.33
N ASP A 275 14.05 3.99 18.20
CA ASP A 275 13.11 5.10 18.10
C ASP A 275 11.67 4.63 18.35
N SER A 276 11.05 5.18 19.40
CA SER A 276 9.66 4.86 19.77
C SER A 276 8.65 5.32 18.72
N VAL A 277 8.86 6.46 18.06
CA VAL A 277 7.97 6.98 17.01
C VAL A 277 8.03 6.07 15.79
N PHE A 278 9.24 5.63 15.41
CA PHE A 278 9.41 4.65 14.35
C PHE A 278 8.69 3.33 14.64
N LEU A 279 8.92 2.73 15.83
CA LEU A 279 8.32 1.45 16.21
C LEU A 279 6.79 1.53 16.26
N THR A 280 6.24 2.58 16.86
CA THR A 280 4.78 2.78 16.95
C THR A 280 4.15 3.04 15.58
N THR A 281 4.80 3.85 14.72
CA THR A 281 4.35 4.07 13.34
C THR A 281 4.39 2.79 12.52
N MET A 282 5.46 2.00 12.65
CA MET A 282 5.61 0.71 11.98
C MET A 282 4.53 -0.27 12.45
N PHE A 283 4.25 -0.34 13.75
CA PHE A 283 3.16 -1.15 14.29
C PHE A 283 1.83 -0.81 13.59
N VAL A 284 1.44 0.47 13.59
CA VAL A 284 0.17 0.89 12.99
C VAL A 284 0.11 0.54 11.49
N ARG A 285 1.20 0.82 10.77
CA ARG A 285 1.27 0.54 9.34
C ARG A 285 1.17 -0.96 9.03
N PHE A 286 1.87 -1.79 9.80
CA PHE A 286 1.96 -3.23 9.56
C PHE A 286 0.68 -3.95 9.98
N VAL A 287 0.04 -3.56 11.09
CA VAL A 287 -1.29 -4.08 11.46
C VAL A 287 -2.30 -3.74 10.36
N ARG A 288 -2.32 -2.50 9.88
CA ARG A 288 -3.21 -2.09 8.79
C ARG A 288 -3.00 -2.87 7.50
N PHE A 289 -1.75 -3.11 7.10
CA PHE A 289 -1.44 -3.79 5.85
C PHE A 289 -1.56 -5.31 5.93
N GLY A 290 -0.92 -5.91 6.93
CA GLY A 290 -1.02 -7.36 7.18
C GLY A 290 -2.44 -7.76 7.52
N GLY A 291 -3.11 -7.03 8.41
CA GLY A 291 -4.49 -7.29 8.81
C GLY A 291 -5.47 -7.21 7.64
N ARG A 292 -5.37 -6.18 6.78
CA ARG A 292 -6.20 -6.14 5.56
C ARG A 292 -5.97 -7.36 4.67
N LYS A 293 -4.71 -7.73 4.41
CA LYS A 293 -4.38 -8.86 3.53
C LYS A 293 -4.89 -10.18 4.08
N LEU A 294 -4.65 -10.42 5.37
CA LEU A 294 -5.15 -11.62 6.04
C LEU A 294 -6.68 -11.68 6.05
N ALA A 295 -7.37 -10.56 6.33
CA ALA A 295 -8.83 -10.52 6.25
C ALA A 295 -9.34 -10.83 4.83
N TYR A 296 -8.72 -10.27 3.78
CA TYR A 296 -9.01 -10.65 2.39
C TYR A 296 -8.77 -12.14 2.14
N ARG A 297 -7.66 -12.70 2.62
CA ARG A 297 -7.37 -14.13 2.44
C ARG A 297 -8.44 -15.02 3.08
N LEU A 298 -8.91 -14.66 4.27
CA LEU A 298 -9.88 -15.42 5.04
C LEU A 298 -11.31 -15.26 4.53
N LEU A 299 -11.69 -14.08 4.05
CA LEU A 299 -13.06 -13.75 3.63
C LEU A 299 -13.27 -13.80 2.11
N HIS A 300 -12.25 -13.48 1.32
CA HIS A 300 -12.31 -13.39 -0.14
C HIS A 300 -11.05 -13.96 -0.80
N LYS A 301 -10.88 -15.28 -0.72
CA LYS A 301 -9.70 -16.00 -1.21
C LYS A 301 -9.39 -15.73 -2.69
N GLU A 302 -10.41 -15.64 -3.56
CA GLU A 302 -10.15 -15.43 -5.00
C GLU A 302 -9.73 -13.97 -5.28
N GLY A 303 -10.38 -13.01 -4.61
CA GLY A 303 -9.97 -11.61 -4.66
C GLY A 303 -8.55 -11.41 -4.10
N HIS A 304 -8.21 -12.14 -3.03
CA HIS A 304 -6.85 -12.14 -2.46
C HIS A 304 -5.80 -12.63 -3.46
N LYS A 305 -6.04 -13.78 -4.13
CA LYS A 305 -5.11 -14.35 -5.12
C LYS A 305 -4.77 -13.39 -6.25
N ILE A 306 -5.75 -12.59 -6.68
CA ILE A 306 -5.56 -11.62 -7.76
C ILE A 306 -4.87 -10.36 -7.22
N ARG A 307 -5.41 -9.79 -6.14
CA ARG A 307 -4.99 -8.47 -5.62
C ARG A 307 -3.63 -8.49 -4.91
N PHE A 308 -3.33 -9.59 -4.24
CA PHE A 308 -2.16 -9.76 -3.39
C PHE A 308 -1.24 -10.89 -3.88
N ARG A 309 -1.32 -11.24 -5.17
CA ARG A 309 -0.51 -12.29 -5.83
C ARG A 309 0.98 -12.26 -5.48
N TYR A 310 1.53 -11.05 -5.31
CA TYR A 310 2.97 -10.82 -5.09
C TYR A 310 3.31 -10.39 -3.66
N ASP A 311 2.31 -10.31 -2.79
CA ASP A 311 2.46 -9.95 -1.40
C ASP A 311 2.69 -11.22 -0.55
N TYR A 312 3.31 -11.06 0.61
CA TYR A 312 3.63 -12.12 1.56
C TYR A 312 3.23 -11.68 2.97
N GLU A 313 1.95 -11.78 3.28
CA GLU A 313 1.36 -11.18 4.48
C GLU A 313 1.99 -11.65 5.81
N LYS A 314 2.53 -12.87 5.84
CA LYS A 314 3.25 -13.44 6.99
C LYS A 314 4.44 -12.56 7.41
N PHE A 315 5.06 -11.85 6.46
CA PHE A 315 6.12 -10.87 6.73
C PHE A 315 5.71 -9.84 7.78
N TYR A 316 4.50 -9.27 7.67
CA TYR A 316 4.06 -8.20 8.56
C TYR A 316 3.92 -8.70 9.99
N PHE A 317 3.33 -9.88 10.19
CA PHE A 317 3.09 -10.44 11.53
C PHE A 317 4.38 -10.89 12.22
N VAL A 318 5.31 -11.50 11.47
CA VAL A 318 6.65 -11.83 11.99
C VAL A 318 7.36 -10.57 12.50
N LYS A 319 7.29 -9.47 11.74
CA LYS A 319 7.90 -8.20 12.14
C LYS A 319 7.15 -7.53 13.29
N LEU A 320 5.83 -7.64 13.35
CA LEU A 320 5.03 -7.08 14.43
C LEU A 320 5.37 -7.70 15.78
N VAL A 321 5.67 -9.00 15.85
CA VAL A 321 6.12 -9.64 17.10
C VAL A 321 7.38 -8.95 17.65
N ASP A 322 8.44 -8.81 16.83
CA ASP A 322 9.69 -8.11 17.22
C ASP A 322 9.43 -6.64 17.60
N VAL A 323 8.57 -5.94 16.87
CA VAL A 323 8.19 -4.55 17.18
C VAL A 323 7.50 -4.46 18.55
N ILE A 324 6.53 -5.33 18.84
CA ILE A 324 5.80 -5.30 20.10
C ILE A 324 6.73 -5.64 21.28
N GLU A 325 7.61 -6.62 21.14
CA GLU A 325 8.61 -6.95 22.16
C GLU A 325 9.53 -5.76 22.48
N ARG A 326 9.93 -4.98 21.47
CA ARG A 326 10.70 -3.73 21.68
C ARG A 326 9.86 -2.64 22.33
N LEU A 327 8.59 -2.50 21.96
CA LEU A 327 7.67 -1.57 22.61
C LEU A 327 7.43 -1.95 24.08
N GLN A 328 7.43 -3.23 24.42
CA GLN A 328 7.39 -3.72 25.80
C GLN A 328 8.65 -3.35 26.59
N GLN A 329 9.83 -3.57 26.01
CA GLN A 329 11.10 -3.14 26.62
C GLN A 329 11.13 -1.63 26.90
N LYS A 330 10.46 -0.85 26.05
CA LYS A 330 10.27 0.60 26.19
C LYS A 330 9.11 1.00 27.10
N LYS A 331 8.39 0.04 27.70
CA LYS A 331 7.24 0.24 28.59
C LYS A 331 6.07 1.00 27.94
N ILE A 332 5.98 0.99 26.61
CA ILE A 332 4.87 1.57 25.84
C ILE A 332 3.72 0.56 25.81
N VAL A 333 4.03 -0.68 25.43
CA VAL A 333 3.14 -1.83 25.55
C VAL A 333 3.40 -2.47 26.90
N LYS A 334 2.34 -2.81 27.63
CA LYS A 334 2.45 -3.47 28.95
C LYS A 334 1.99 -4.92 28.89
N GLY A 335 1.00 -5.18 28.04
CA GLY A 335 0.39 -6.49 27.89
C GLY A 335 1.22 -7.47 27.07
N THR A 336 0.86 -8.76 27.15
CA THR A 336 1.35 -9.83 26.26
C THR A 336 0.32 -10.25 25.21
N ALA A 337 -0.93 -9.81 25.35
CA ALA A 337 -2.05 -10.17 24.48
C ALA A 337 -1.78 -9.79 23.01
N LEU A 338 -1.22 -8.61 22.74
CA LEU A 338 -0.87 -8.21 21.37
C LEU A 338 0.14 -9.16 20.71
N ILE A 339 1.15 -9.64 21.44
CA ILE A 339 2.12 -10.61 20.91
C ILE A 339 1.42 -11.92 20.56
N ALA A 340 0.57 -12.41 21.46
CA ALA A 340 -0.19 -13.65 21.25
C ALA A 340 -1.08 -13.56 20.01
N VAL A 341 -1.79 -12.43 19.84
CA VAL A 341 -2.60 -12.17 18.64
C VAL A 341 -1.75 -12.14 17.37
N MET A 342 -0.61 -11.43 17.36
CA MET A 342 0.23 -11.37 16.16
C MET A 342 0.81 -12.72 15.78
N LYS A 343 1.21 -13.54 16.76
CA LYS A 343 1.61 -14.94 16.53
C LYS A 343 0.46 -15.76 15.95
N LYS A 344 -0.76 -15.59 16.47
CA LYS A 344 -1.93 -16.29 15.93
C LYS A 344 -2.25 -15.86 14.50
N PHE A 345 -2.10 -14.58 14.18
CA PHE A 345 -2.31 -14.08 12.83
C PHE A 345 -1.23 -14.57 11.88
N GLN A 346 0.02 -14.68 12.34
CA GLN A 346 1.11 -15.31 11.60
C GLN A 346 0.81 -16.77 11.25
N GLU A 347 0.22 -17.55 12.16
CA GLU A 347 -0.23 -18.93 11.86
C GLU A 347 -1.38 -18.93 10.84
N ALA A 348 -2.32 -17.99 10.98
CA ALA A 348 -3.49 -17.89 10.14
C ALA A 348 -3.17 -17.57 8.67
N THR A 349 -1.99 -17.02 8.36
CA THR A 349 -1.56 -16.80 6.97
C THR A 349 -1.38 -18.10 6.19
N ASP A 350 -1.23 -19.24 6.87
CA ASP A 350 -1.10 -20.54 6.21
C ASP A 350 -2.48 -21.18 5.94
N ILE A 351 -3.58 -20.56 6.41
CA ILE A 351 -4.94 -21.04 6.18
C ILE A 351 -5.37 -20.71 4.75
N ILE A 352 -6.03 -21.68 4.10
CA ILE A 352 -6.71 -21.52 2.82
C ILE A 352 -8.20 -21.82 3.07
N PRO A 353 -9.10 -20.83 2.95
CA PRO A 353 -10.52 -21.09 3.13
C PRO A 353 -11.10 -21.99 2.05
N ASN A 354 -12.10 -22.79 2.43
CA ASN A 354 -12.80 -23.70 1.51
C ASN A 354 -13.67 -22.92 0.50
N GLU A 355 -14.19 -21.76 0.86
CA GLU A 355 -15.06 -20.91 0.04
C GLU A 355 -14.72 -19.42 0.19
N ASP A 356 -15.30 -18.59 -0.68
CA ASP A 356 -15.35 -17.14 -0.47
C ASP A 356 -16.60 -16.82 0.38
N TYR A 357 -16.41 -16.06 1.45
CA TYR A 357 -17.49 -15.60 2.33
C TYR A 357 -17.96 -14.18 1.98
N PHE A 358 -17.19 -13.47 1.17
CA PHE A 358 -17.49 -12.15 0.68
C PHE A 358 -17.71 -12.21 -0.84
N ASP A 359 -18.98 -12.10 -1.26
CA ASP A 359 -19.36 -11.86 -2.65
C ASP A 359 -19.90 -10.43 -2.78
N PRO A 360 -19.15 -9.48 -3.38
CA PRO A 360 -19.61 -8.10 -3.52
C PRO A 360 -20.82 -7.94 -4.45
N THR A 361 -21.31 -9.01 -5.10
CA THR A 361 -22.38 -8.99 -6.11
C THR A 361 -23.59 -9.86 -5.79
N GLY A 362 -23.55 -10.69 -4.74
CA GLY A 362 -24.64 -11.59 -4.36
C GLY A 362 -25.02 -12.66 -5.40
N LYS A 363 -24.20 -12.85 -6.45
CA LYS A 363 -24.33 -13.92 -7.46
C LYS A 363 -22.95 -14.24 -8.01
N LYS A 364 -22.62 -15.55 -8.06
CA LYS A 364 -21.47 -16.12 -8.78
C LYS A 364 -21.35 -15.59 -10.23
N SER A 365 -20.74 -14.43 -10.47
CA SER A 365 -20.08 -14.06 -11.73
C SER A 365 -19.51 -12.63 -11.73
N GLN A 366 -18.24 -12.54 -12.15
CA GLN A 366 -17.61 -11.42 -12.85
C GLN A 366 -17.41 -10.11 -12.08
N ILE A 367 -16.33 -10.07 -11.30
CA ILE A 367 -15.59 -8.83 -11.06
C ILE A 367 -15.07 -8.33 -12.42
N CYS A 368 -15.59 -7.20 -12.88
CA CYS A 368 -14.99 -6.40 -13.95
C CYS A 368 -13.70 -5.75 -13.40
N TYR A 369 -12.59 -6.48 -13.49
CA TYR A 369 -11.30 -5.83 -13.61
C TYR A 369 -11.31 -5.09 -14.95
N VAL A 370 -10.86 -3.84 -14.97
CA VAL A 370 -10.51 -3.19 -16.23
C VAL A 370 -9.42 -4.04 -16.87
N ASP A 371 -9.83 -4.80 -17.90
CA ASP A 371 -9.08 -5.77 -18.71
C ASP A 371 -7.62 -6.03 -18.33
N THR A 372 -7.43 -6.92 -17.36
CA THR A 372 -6.54 -8.07 -17.61
C THR A 372 -7.44 -9.11 -18.29
N PRO A 373 -7.19 -9.53 -19.55
CA PRO A 373 -8.04 -10.52 -20.22
C PRO A 373 -8.19 -11.77 -19.35
N GLN A 374 -9.44 -12.19 -19.12
CA GLN A 374 -9.74 -13.41 -18.37
C GLN A 374 -9.12 -14.62 -19.09
N ILE A 375 -8.09 -15.21 -18.50
CA ILE A 375 -7.51 -16.47 -18.94
C ILE A 375 -8.43 -17.61 -18.48
N ASN A 376 -9.18 -18.19 -19.42
CA ASN A 376 -9.82 -19.48 -19.23
C ASN A 376 -8.76 -20.57 -19.30
N TYR A 377 -8.39 -21.15 -18.17
CA TYR A 377 -7.64 -22.41 -18.14
C TYR A 377 -8.61 -23.55 -18.50
N LYS A 378 -8.53 -24.06 -19.73
CA LYS A 378 -8.96 -25.44 -19.99
C LYS A 378 -7.82 -26.38 -19.58
N GLN A 379 -8.20 -27.40 -18.82
CA GLN A 379 -7.37 -28.41 -18.17
C GLN A 379 -6.37 -29.10 -19.11
#